data_AF-A0AB35IPP9-F1
#
_entry.id   AF-A0AB35IPP9-F1
#
_cell.length_a   1.000
_cell.length_b   1.000
_cell.length_c   1.000
_cell.angle_alpha   90.00
_cell.angle_beta   90.00
_cell.angle_gamma   90.00
#
_symmetry.space_group_name_H-M   'P 1'
#
loop_
_entity.id
_entity.type
_entity.pdbx_description
1 polymer ?
#
loop_
_entity_poly.entity_id
_entity_poly.type
_entity_poly.pdbx_seq_one_letter_code
_entity_poly.pdbx_strand_id
1 'polypeptide(L)' 'MQAVLSLPNSYRNVIYLFYYEGYKAVDIAHILHKKENTIHTWLKRAKKQLKDRLGGDYFE' A
#
# COMPACT_ATOMS: atom_id res chain seq x y z
N MET A 1 2.13 -14.21 2.64
CA MET A 1 1.02 -13.47 1.98
C MET A 1 -0.10 -13.00 2.93
N GLN A 2 -0.14 -13.38 4.22
CA GLN A 2 -1.28 -13.03 5.10
C GLN A 2 -1.31 -11.57 5.60
N ALA A 3 -0.17 -10.89 5.73
CA ALA A 3 -0.13 -9.52 6.29
C ALA A 3 -0.87 -8.50 5.41
N VAL A 4 -0.74 -8.60 4.08
CA VAL A 4 -1.41 -7.70 3.13
C VAL A 4 -2.94 -7.96 3.11
N LEU A 5 -3.34 -9.23 3.30
CA LEU A 5 -4.74 -9.69 3.38
C LEU A 5 -5.48 -9.25 4.65
N SER A 6 -4.77 -8.67 5.61
CA SER A 6 -5.38 -8.12 6.81
C SER A 6 -5.66 -6.62 6.70
N LEU A 7 -4.97 -5.88 5.81
CA LEU A 7 -5.20 -4.43 5.64
C LEU A 7 -6.57 -4.15 5.03
N PRO A 8 -7.21 -3.00 5.36
CA PRO A 8 -8.41 -2.57 4.67
C PRO A 8 -8.16 -2.46 3.15
N ASN A 9 -9.15 -2.88 2.34
CA ASN A 9 -9.01 -3.10 0.90
C ASN A 9 -8.33 -1.96 0.14
N SER A 10 -8.57 -0.69 0.54
CA SER A 10 -7.97 0.48 -0.12
C SER A 10 -6.44 0.52 -0.02
N TYR A 11 -5.87 0.14 1.13
CA TYR A 11 -4.42 0.13 1.33
C TYR A 11 -3.75 -1.09 0.70
N ARG A 12 -4.44 -2.23 0.72
CA ARG A 12 -4.00 -3.46 0.06
C ARG A 12 -3.85 -3.26 -1.44
N ASN A 13 -4.88 -2.71 -2.10
CA ASN A 13 -4.84 -2.51 -3.55
C ASN A 13 -3.68 -1.61 -3.97
N VAL A 14 -3.43 -0.53 -3.23
CA VAL A 14 -2.31 0.38 -3.55
C VAL A 14 -0.95 -0.30 -3.36
N ILE A 15 -0.76 -1.05 -2.27
CA ILE A 15 0.50 -1.79 -2.05
C ILE A 15 0.67 -2.90 -3.09
N TYR A 16 -0.40 -3.62 -3.42
CA TYR A 16 -0.37 -4.69 -4.41
C TYR A 16 -0.04 -4.15 -5.80
N LEU A 17 -0.76 -3.12 -6.26
CA LEU A 17 -0.51 -2.51 -7.56
C LEU A 17 0.91 -1.92 -7.65
N PHE A 18 1.44 -1.36 -6.55
CA PHE A 18 2.78 -0.76 -6.54
C PHE A 18 3.92 -1.79 -6.44
N TYR A 19 3.84 -2.75 -5.51
CA TYR A 19 4.93 -3.69 -5.23
C TYR A 19 4.83 -5.01 -6.01
N TYR A 20 3.62 -5.46 -6.33
CA TYR A 20 3.42 -6.71 -7.08
C TYR A 20 3.27 -6.47 -8.58
N GLU A 21 2.48 -5.47 -8.98
CA GLU A 21 2.24 -5.17 -10.40
C GLU A 21 3.22 -4.13 -10.96
N GLY A 22 3.93 -3.39 -10.10
CA GLY A 22 4.91 -2.39 -10.53
C GLY A 22 4.31 -1.09 -11.09
N TYR A 23 3.03 -0.83 -10.87
CA TYR A 23 2.38 0.42 -11.27
C TYR A 23 2.91 1.61 -10.46
N LYS A 24 3.02 2.77 -11.10
CA LYS A 24 3.38 4.01 -10.41
C LYS A 24 2.17 4.58 -9.67
N ALA A 25 2.43 5.45 -8.69
CA ALA A 25 1.37 6.10 -7.93
C ALA A 25 0.37 6.88 -8.82
N VAL A 26 0.83 7.42 -9.96
CA VAL A 26 0.01 8.08 -10.98
C VAL A 26 -0.96 7.12 -11.67
N ASP A 27 -0.48 5.95 -12.10
CA ASP A 27 -1.32 4.94 -12.74
C ASP A 27 -2.35 4.40 -11.75
N ILE A 28 -1.92 4.15 -10.52
CA ILE A 28 -2.79 3.68 -9.43
C ILE A 28 -3.86 4.74 -9.11
N ALA A 29 -3.52 6.02 -9.15
CA ALA A 29 -4.45 7.12 -8.94
C ALA A 29 -5.54 7.13 -10.03
N HIS A 30 -5.15 6.90 -11.29
CA HIS A 30 -6.09 6.77 -12.40
C HIS A 30 -6.98 5.52 -12.27
N ILE A 31 -6.39 4.36 -11.97
CA ILE A 31 -7.11 3.08 -11.80
C ILE A 31 -8.14 3.15 -10.67
N LEU A 32 -7.76 3.74 -9.54
CA LEU A 32 -8.63 3.88 -8.36
C LEU A 32 -9.50 5.14 -8.40
N HIS A 33 -9.38 5.97 -9.44
CA HIS A 33 -10.08 7.25 -9.57
C HIS A 33 -9.88 8.15 -8.33
N LYS A 34 -8.65 8.19 -7.80
CA LYS A 34 -8.24 9.00 -6.64
C LYS A 34 -7.14 9.98 -7.03
N LYS A 35 -6.91 10.97 -6.17
CA LYS A 35 -5.79 11.89 -6.34
C LYS A 35 -4.47 11.19 -6.02
N GLU A 36 -3.42 11.50 -6.77
CA GLU A 36 -2.05 10.99 -6.51
C GLU A 36 -1.62 11.25 -5.07
N ASN A 37 -1.92 12.44 -4.53
CA ASN A 37 -1.66 12.79 -3.13
C ASN A 37 -2.29 11.80 -2.13
N THR A 38 -3.50 11.30 -2.46
CA THR A 38 -4.18 10.28 -1.66
C THR A 38 -3.44 8.96 -1.74
N ILE A 39 -2.98 8.56 -2.93
CA ILE A 39 -2.20 7.33 -3.13
C ILE A 39 -0.88 7.38 -2.36
N HIS A 40 -0.14 8.49 -2.40
CA HIS A 40 1.07 8.68 -1.59
C HIS A 40 0.80 8.58 -0.09
N THR A 41 -0.27 9.21 0.38
CA THR A 41 -0.69 9.13 1.79
C THR A 41 -1.06 7.70 2.18
N TRP A 42 -1.79 7.00 1.30
CA TRP A 42 -2.19 5.61 1.48
C TRP A 42 -1.00 4.66 1.47
N LEU A 43 -0.02 4.82 0.56
CA LEU A 43 1.23 4.07 0.57
C LEU A 43 1.98 4.23 1.89
N LYS A 44 2.12 5.47 2.37
CA LYS A 44 2.84 5.75 3.62
C LYS A 44 2.12 5.13 4.83
N ARG A 45 0.80 5.28 4.91
CA ARG A 45 -0.02 4.67 5.98
C ARG A 45 -0.06 3.15 5.89
N ALA A 46 -0.18 2.61 4.69
CA ALA A 46 -0.16 1.17 4.43
C ALA A 46 1.18 0.58 4.85
N LYS A 47 2.31 1.21 4.50
CA LYS A 47 3.64 0.80 4.94
C LYS A 47 3.80 0.87 6.46
N LYS A 48 3.28 1.93 7.09
CA LYS A 48 3.27 2.05 8.56
C LYS A 48 2.46 0.94 9.22
N GLN A 49 1.24 0.67 8.74
CA GLN A 49 0.41 -0.44 9.24
C GLN A 49 1.00 -1.82 8.94
N LEU A 50 1.67 -1.98 7.80
CA LEU A 50 2.34 -3.22 7.44
C LEU A 50 3.53 -3.44 8.40
N LYS A 51 4.30 -2.40 8.73
CA LYS A 51 5.40 -2.45 9.71
C LYS A 51 4.87 -2.78 11.11
N ASP A 52 3.77 -2.16 11.50
CA ASP A 52 3.11 -2.40 12.79
C ASP A 52 2.62 -3.86 12.90
N ARG A 53 1.97 -4.37 11.84
CA ARG A 53 1.41 -5.73 11.82
C ARG A 53 2.40 -6.85 11.54
N LEU A 54 3.43 -6.61 10.75
CA LEU A 54 4.53 -7.56 10.57
C LEU A 54 5.46 -7.57 11.79
N GLY A 55 5.18 -6.72 12.79
CA GLY A 55 5.88 -6.74 14.08
C GLY A 55 7.31 -6.25 13.95
N GLY A 56 7.51 -4.96 13.65
CA GLY A 56 8.60 -4.16 14.21
C GLY A 56 10.07 -4.57 14.03
N ASP A 57 10.41 -5.72 13.45
CA ASP A 57 11.74 -6.32 13.50
C ASP A 57 11.95 -7.21 12.25
N TYR A 58 12.06 -6.60 11.07
CA TYR A 58 12.43 -7.31 9.84
C TYR A 58 13.38 -6.50 8.94
N PHE A 59 13.89 -5.39 9.47
CA PHE A 59 14.94 -4.60 8.85
C PHE A 59 15.73 -3.96 9.99
N GLU A 60 16.58 -4.76 10.64
CA GLU A 60 17.84 -4.26 11.17
C GLU A 60 18.77 -3.95 9.99
#